data_AF-A0A0J9SSJ9-F1
#
_entry.id   AF-A0A0J9SSJ9-F1
#
_cell.length_a   1.000
_cell.length_b   1.000
_cell.length_c   1.000
_cell.angle_alpha   90.00
_cell.angle_beta   90.00
_cell.angle_gamma   90.00
#
_symmetry.space_group_name_H-M   'P 1'
#
loop_
_entity.id
_entity.type
_entity.pdbx_description
1 polymer ?
#
loop_
_entity_poly.entity_id
_entity_poly.type
_entity_poly.pdbx_seq_one_letter_code
_entity_poly.pdbx_strand_id
1 'polypeptide(L)'
;MVTNLKTLHTKSDVGKTQNDRCSFLTHWTRYHVMNLFSNNSSSNENKSLLKELNDAIFNVNEDITDRNNRCQYYLYGNLGDWKEEKDLHDYFENYDKINENAGNHHEDTPNKYCKYLSQINNLYKKYIKDCCMCFIRPKPGCEEKCPKYFKCEKKYYPYDLISKLNCPNTKPSDSVEEIFKSVTLDHTVVITSQIESLNSCNGFMCEPFYKYLSFGFSLLGVFFILFLFYKVTKKCLFFRCKTFMLLFILFFAQIHSP
;
A
#
# COMPACT_ATOMS: atom_id res chain seq x y z
N MET A 1 -24.75 10.81 -13.44
CA MET A 1 -23.79 9.83 -12.90
C MET A 1 -23.94 8.46 -13.57
N VAL A 2 -25.08 7.78 -13.42
CA VAL A 2 -25.34 6.43 -14.00
C VAL A 2 -25.03 6.33 -15.50
N THR A 3 -25.56 7.25 -16.32
CA THR A 3 -25.29 7.25 -17.77
C THR A 3 -23.80 7.42 -18.07
N ASN A 4 -23.13 8.34 -17.37
CA ASN A 4 -21.70 8.58 -17.55
C ASN A 4 -20.88 7.32 -17.22
N LEU A 5 -21.23 6.57 -16.17
CA LEU A 5 -20.60 5.29 -15.84
C LEU A 5 -20.76 4.27 -16.97
N LYS A 6 -21.98 4.08 -17.48
CA LYS A 6 -22.26 3.10 -18.55
C LYS A 6 -21.51 3.40 -19.85
N THR A 7 -21.40 4.67 -20.21
CA THR A 7 -20.78 5.09 -21.49
C THR A 7 -19.34 5.58 -21.33
N LEU A 8 -18.70 5.43 -20.16
CA LEU A 8 -17.40 6.05 -19.93
C LEU A 8 -16.31 5.50 -20.87
N HIS A 9 -16.35 4.19 -21.13
CA HIS A 9 -15.39 3.49 -21.99
C HIS A 9 -15.40 3.99 -23.45
N THR A 10 -16.45 4.70 -23.89
CA THR A 10 -16.52 5.30 -25.23
C THR A 10 -16.04 6.75 -25.29
N LYS A 11 -15.77 7.39 -24.14
CA LYS A 11 -15.38 8.81 -24.04
C LYS A 11 -13.86 8.97 -24.05
N SER A 12 -13.27 8.96 -25.24
CA SER A 12 -11.82 9.12 -25.43
C SER A 12 -11.30 10.54 -25.14
N ASP A 13 -12.18 11.54 -25.12
CA ASP A 13 -11.87 12.94 -24.80
C ASP A 13 -11.58 13.17 -23.31
N VAL A 14 -11.98 12.23 -22.45
CA VAL A 14 -11.92 12.34 -20.99
C VAL A 14 -10.66 11.69 -20.40
N GLY A 15 -10.01 10.78 -21.13
CA GLY A 15 -8.82 10.08 -20.66
C GLY A 15 -8.29 9.08 -21.68
N LYS A 16 -6.97 8.87 -21.68
CA LYS A 16 -6.29 8.01 -22.65
C LYS A 16 -6.53 6.54 -22.34
N THR A 17 -6.42 6.19 -21.06
CA THR A 17 -6.66 4.84 -20.54
C THR A 17 -8.01 4.74 -19.83
N GLN A 18 -8.50 3.53 -19.62
CA GLN A 18 -9.68 3.32 -18.76
C GLN A 18 -9.47 3.87 -17.36
N ASN A 19 -8.29 3.70 -16.78
CA ASN A 19 -7.97 4.21 -15.44
C ASN A 19 -8.07 5.74 -15.39
N ASP A 20 -7.56 6.44 -16.41
CA ASP A 20 -7.65 7.89 -16.51
C ASP A 20 -9.12 8.33 -16.53
N ARG A 21 -9.95 7.65 -17.35
CA ARG A 21 -11.38 7.96 -17.45
C ARG A 21 -12.11 7.69 -16.13
N CYS A 22 -11.85 6.55 -15.49
CA CYS A 22 -12.42 6.24 -14.18
C CYS A 22 -12.01 7.24 -13.11
N SER A 23 -10.74 7.68 -13.16
CA SER A 23 -10.21 8.69 -12.25
C SER A 23 -10.95 10.03 -12.42
N PHE A 24 -11.04 10.51 -13.67
CA PHE A 24 -11.78 11.72 -14.00
C PHE A 24 -13.23 11.64 -13.50
N LEU A 25 -13.92 10.53 -13.77
CA LEU A 25 -15.30 10.34 -13.34
C LEU A 25 -15.45 10.32 -11.81
N THR A 26 -14.49 9.73 -11.10
CA THR A 26 -14.44 9.71 -9.63
C THR A 26 -14.37 11.13 -9.09
N HIS A 27 -13.42 11.94 -9.57
CA HIS A 27 -13.23 13.32 -9.14
C HIS A 27 -14.38 14.25 -9.56
N TRP A 28 -14.90 14.07 -10.78
CA TRP A 28 -16.08 14.79 -11.26
C TRP A 28 -17.28 14.52 -10.36
N THR A 29 -17.52 13.24 -10.00
CA THR A 29 -18.64 12.87 -9.13
C THR A 29 -18.46 13.47 -7.74
N ARG A 30 -17.28 13.32 -7.13
CA ARG A 30 -16.97 13.88 -5.82
C ARG A 30 -17.14 15.40 -5.76
N TYR A 31 -16.71 16.12 -6.80
CA TYR A 31 -16.91 17.57 -6.89
C TYR A 31 -18.38 17.97 -6.86
N HIS A 32 -19.23 17.32 -7.65
CA HIS A 32 -20.67 17.61 -7.65
C HIS A 32 -21.31 17.24 -6.32
N VAL A 33 -20.91 16.12 -5.72
CA VAL A 33 -21.39 15.69 -4.40
C VAL A 33 -20.98 16.69 -3.30
N MET A 34 -19.75 17.18 -3.31
CA MET A 34 -19.29 18.24 -2.38
C MET A 34 -20.12 19.51 -2.52
N ASN A 35 -20.40 19.95 -3.75
CA ASN A 35 -21.20 21.15 -3.99
C ASN A 35 -22.63 21.02 -3.47
N LEU A 36 -23.23 19.82 -3.56
CA LEU A 36 -24.55 19.55 -2.99
C LEU A 36 -24.55 19.70 -1.46
N PHE A 37 -23.47 19.29 -0.78
CA PHE A 37 -23.39 19.31 0.68
C PHE A 37 -22.76 20.56 1.28
N SER A 38 -22.20 21.45 0.45
CA SER A 38 -21.52 22.67 0.90
C SER A 38 -22.42 23.60 1.71
N ASN A 39 -23.75 23.50 1.53
CA ASN A 39 -24.74 24.32 2.25
C ASN A 39 -25.41 23.61 3.45
N ASN A 40 -25.20 22.31 3.63
CA ASN A 40 -25.87 21.50 4.66
C ASN A 40 -24.90 20.45 5.21
N SER A 41 -23.78 20.88 5.79
CA SER A 41 -22.79 19.95 6.32
C SER A 41 -23.37 19.19 7.53
N SER A 42 -23.48 17.87 7.41
CA SER A 42 -23.81 16.90 8.48
C SER A 42 -25.29 16.71 8.89
N SER A 43 -26.22 16.57 7.94
CA SER A 43 -27.52 15.95 8.23
C SER A 43 -27.48 14.42 8.06
N ASN A 44 -28.38 13.70 8.73
CA ASN A 44 -28.60 12.27 8.46
C ASN A 44 -29.03 12.01 7.00
N GLU A 45 -29.67 12.99 6.37
CA GLU A 45 -30.08 12.95 4.97
C GLU A 45 -28.88 12.83 4.03
N ASN A 46 -27.76 13.52 4.31
CA ASN A 46 -26.54 13.39 3.52
C ASN A 46 -25.97 11.99 3.55
N LYS A 47 -26.02 11.31 4.70
CA LYS A 47 -25.56 9.92 4.83
C LYS A 47 -26.44 8.96 4.03
N SER A 48 -27.76 9.17 4.06
CA SER A 48 -28.69 8.38 3.24
C SER A 48 -28.42 8.58 1.75
N LEU A 49 -28.28 9.83 1.31
CA LEU A 49 -28.00 10.15 -0.09
C LEU A 49 -26.66 9.56 -0.56
N LEU A 50 -25.60 9.66 0.25
CA LEU A 50 -24.31 9.05 -0.07
C LEU A 50 -24.41 7.53 -0.19
N LYS A 51 -25.21 6.88 0.66
CA LYS A 51 -25.46 5.43 0.56
C LYS A 51 -26.17 5.09 -0.76
N GLU A 52 -27.25 5.79 -1.09
CA GLU A 52 -27.99 5.58 -2.34
C GLU A 52 -27.12 5.80 -3.58
N LEU A 53 -26.27 6.83 -3.57
CA LEU A 53 -25.32 7.08 -4.65
C LEU A 53 -24.29 5.95 -4.77
N ASN A 54 -23.77 5.44 -3.65
CA ASN A 54 -22.85 4.29 -3.66
C ASN A 54 -23.52 3.02 -4.19
N ASP A 55 -24.76 2.74 -3.77
CA ASP A 55 -25.53 1.58 -4.26
C ASP A 55 -25.77 1.71 -5.79
N ALA A 56 -26.07 2.91 -6.28
CA ALA A 56 -26.21 3.17 -7.71
C ALA A 56 -24.89 2.97 -8.48
N ILE A 57 -23.76 3.45 -7.95
CA ILE A 57 -22.43 3.24 -8.56
C ILE A 57 -22.11 1.74 -8.62
N PHE A 58 -22.35 1.01 -7.53
CA PHE A 58 -22.12 -0.43 -7.44
C PHE A 58 -22.95 -1.21 -8.46
N ASN A 59 -24.27 -0.99 -8.46
CA ASN A 59 -25.19 -1.71 -9.35
C ASN A 59 -24.85 -1.48 -10.83
N VAL A 60 -24.54 -0.23 -11.22
CA VAL A 60 -24.15 0.07 -12.60
C VAL A 60 -22.85 -0.63 -12.99
N ASN A 61 -21.87 -0.71 -12.09
CA ASN A 61 -20.64 -1.44 -12.37
C ASN A 61 -20.89 -2.94 -12.52
N GLU A 62 -21.77 -3.54 -11.73
CA GLU A 62 -22.12 -4.95 -11.87
C GLU A 62 -22.87 -5.26 -13.17
N ASP A 63 -23.71 -4.34 -13.64
CA ASP A 63 -24.40 -4.44 -14.94
C ASP A 63 -23.44 -4.41 -16.15
N ILE A 64 -22.22 -3.85 -16.00
CA ILE A 64 -21.24 -3.79 -17.08
C ILE A 64 -20.59 -5.17 -17.25
N THR A 65 -20.84 -5.80 -18.40
CA THR A 65 -20.38 -7.17 -18.72
C THR A 65 -18.86 -7.26 -18.85
N ASP A 66 -18.23 -6.31 -19.55
CA ASP A 66 -16.78 -6.25 -19.65
C ASP A 66 -16.19 -5.62 -18.38
N ARG A 67 -15.55 -6.45 -17.56
CA ARG A 67 -14.95 -6.01 -16.30
C ARG A 67 -13.88 -4.93 -16.49
N ASN A 68 -13.22 -4.88 -17.64
CA ASN A 68 -12.24 -3.85 -17.94
C ASN A 68 -12.89 -2.48 -18.17
N ASN A 69 -14.19 -2.41 -18.45
CA ASN A 69 -14.92 -1.14 -18.60
C ASN A 69 -15.56 -0.64 -17.30
N ARG A 70 -15.40 -1.38 -16.20
CA ARG A 70 -15.90 -0.98 -14.88
C ARG A 70 -15.03 0.12 -14.29
N CYS A 71 -15.65 0.99 -13.49
CA CYS A 71 -15.03 2.02 -12.67
C CYS A 71 -15.55 1.94 -11.24
N GLN A 72 -14.90 1.11 -10.43
CA GLN A 72 -15.28 0.97 -9.02
C GLN A 72 -14.68 2.09 -8.17
N TYR A 73 -15.55 2.89 -7.57
CA TYR A 73 -15.19 3.88 -6.56
C TYR A 73 -16.35 4.07 -5.58
N TYR A 74 -16.03 4.57 -4.40
CA TYR A 74 -17.00 4.88 -3.36
C TYR A 74 -16.89 6.34 -2.96
N LEU A 75 -18.03 6.91 -2.60
CA LEU A 75 -18.19 8.24 -2.03
C LEU A 75 -17.99 8.18 -0.52
N TYR A 76 -16.80 7.72 -0.11
CA TYR A 76 -16.32 7.77 1.26
C TYR A 76 -15.11 8.71 1.36
N GLY A 77 -14.96 9.36 2.52
CA GLY A 77 -13.86 10.27 2.81
C GLY A 77 -14.33 11.65 3.25
N ASN A 78 -13.36 12.51 3.50
CA ASN A 78 -13.58 13.89 3.90
C ASN A 78 -13.68 14.79 2.66
N LEU A 79 -14.56 15.80 2.71
CA LEU A 79 -14.74 16.75 1.60
C LEU A 79 -13.47 17.57 1.33
N GLY A 80 -12.68 17.83 2.38
CA GLY A 80 -11.38 18.49 2.24
C GLY A 80 -10.40 17.66 1.41
N ASP A 81 -10.29 16.36 1.71
CA ASP A 81 -9.37 15.46 1.01
C ASP A 81 -9.77 15.32 -0.46
N TRP A 82 -11.07 15.18 -0.75
CA TRP A 82 -11.55 15.12 -2.14
C TRP A 82 -11.22 16.39 -2.93
N LYS A 83 -11.22 17.57 -2.28
CA LYS A 83 -10.81 18.82 -2.92
C LYS A 83 -9.33 18.77 -3.29
N GLU A 84 -8.48 18.39 -2.35
CA GLU A 84 -7.04 18.33 -2.54
C GLU A 84 -6.63 17.27 -3.57
N GLU A 85 -7.23 16.07 -3.52
CA GLU A 85 -7.03 15.00 -4.50
C GLU A 85 -7.43 15.47 -5.90
N LYS A 86 -8.55 16.19 -6.04
CA LYS A 86 -8.98 16.74 -7.32
C LYS A 86 -8.02 17.82 -7.83
N ASP A 87 -7.57 18.73 -6.96
CA ASP A 87 -6.64 19.80 -7.35
C ASP A 87 -5.31 19.21 -7.86
N LEU A 88 -4.83 18.13 -7.24
CA LEU A 88 -3.67 17.35 -7.70
C LEU A 88 -3.95 16.65 -9.04
N HIS A 89 -5.08 15.92 -9.16
CA HIS A 89 -5.48 15.26 -10.40
C HIS A 89 -5.49 16.26 -11.58
N ASP A 90 -6.17 17.40 -11.41
CA ASP A 90 -6.29 18.41 -12.46
C ASP A 90 -4.93 19.01 -12.83
N TYR A 91 -4.02 19.18 -11.86
CA TYR A 91 -2.64 19.57 -12.13
C TYR A 91 -1.92 18.56 -13.02
N PHE A 92 -1.95 17.27 -12.67
CA PHE A 92 -1.26 16.23 -13.43
C PHE A 92 -1.84 16.02 -14.83
N GLU A 93 -3.14 16.21 -15.02
CA GLU A 93 -3.79 16.09 -16.33
C GLU A 93 -3.56 17.32 -17.22
N ASN A 94 -3.30 18.49 -16.63
CA ASN A 94 -3.02 19.72 -17.37
C ASN A 94 -1.52 20.09 -17.39
N TYR A 95 -0.65 19.27 -16.81
CA TYR A 95 0.77 19.59 -16.63
C TYR A 95 1.44 20.01 -17.94
N ASP A 96 1.28 19.25 -19.02
CA ASP A 96 1.93 19.53 -20.30
C ASP A 96 1.52 20.91 -20.85
N LYS A 97 0.22 21.25 -20.78
CA LYS A 97 -0.30 22.56 -21.20
C LYS A 97 0.20 23.68 -20.29
N ILE A 98 0.29 23.43 -18.98
CA ILE A 98 0.83 24.40 -18.02
C ILE A 98 2.31 24.65 -18.32
N ASN A 99 3.09 23.60 -18.56
CA ASN A 99 4.51 23.68 -18.85
C ASN A 99 4.81 24.40 -20.17
N GLU A 100 4.02 24.14 -21.21
CA GLU A 100 4.12 24.84 -22.49
C GLU A 100 3.83 26.34 -22.32
N ASN A 101 2.72 26.67 -21.67
CA ASN A 101 2.32 28.06 -21.43
C ASN A 101 3.29 28.81 -20.50
N ALA A 102 3.95 28.10 -19.57
CA ALA A 102 4.96 28.67 -18.70
C ALA A 102 6.17 29.28 -19.44
N GLY A 103 6.35 28.96 -20.73
CA GLY A 103 7.39 29.56 -21.57
C GLY A 103 6.99 30.86 -22.28
N ASN A 104 5.70 31.23 -22.30
CA ASN A 104 5.14 32.21 -23.25
C ASN A 104 4.52 33.45 -22.57
N HIS A 105 5.07 33.94 -21.46
CA HIS A 105 4.35 34.89 -20.58
C HIS A 105 4.10 36.30 -21.13
N HIS A 106 2.85 36.75 -20.98
CA HIS A 106 2.39 38.15 -20.99
C HIS A 106 2.30 38.70 -19.55
N GLU A 107 2.49 40.02 -19.39
CA GLU A 107 2.86 40.70 -18.14
C GLU A 107 1.90 40.52 -16.93
N ASP A 108 0.60 40.23 -17.12
CA ASP A 108 -0.40 40.11 -16.04
C ASP A 108 -0.78 38.68 -15.61
N THR A 109 -0.31 37.65 -16.32
CA THR A 109 -0.57 36.23 -15.99
C THR A 109 0.26 35.61 -14.85
N PRO A 110 1.48 36.08 -14.50
CA PRO A 110 2.34 35.37 -13.55
C PRO A 110 1.70 35.16 -12.18
N ASN A 111 1.00 36.15 -11.62
CA ASN A 111 0.61 36.12 -10.20
C ASN A 111 -0.45 35.04 -9.89
N LYS A 112 -1.42 34.80 -10.78
CA LYS A 112 -2.44 33.76 -10.61
C LYS A 112 -1.84 32.36 -10.76
N TYR A 113 -0.97 32.16 -11.76
CA TYR A 113 -0.27 30.89 -11.96
C TYR A 113 0.65 30.56 -10.79
N CYS A 114 1.40 31.54 -10.29
CA CYS A 114 2.26 31.39 -9.13
C CYS A 114 1.47 31.02 -7.88
N LYS A 115 0.31 31.64 -7.65
CA LYS A 115 -0.58 31.27 -6.53
C LYS A 115 -1.07 29.83 -6.65
N TYR A 116 -1.52 29.44 -7.83
CA TYR A 116 -1.99 28.07 -8.10
C TYR A 116 -0.86 27.04 -7.88
N LEU A 117 0.31 27.24 -8.51
CA LEU A 117 1.42 26.31 -8.38
C LEU A 117 1.98 26.23 -6.96
N SER A 118 1.97 27.35 -6.21
CA SER A 118 2.33 27.35 -4.80
C SER A 118 1.39 26.45 -3.98
N GLN A 119 0.07 26.52 -4.24
CA GLN A 119 -0.90 25.61 -3.61
C GLN A 119 -0.63 24.15 -3.98
N ILE A 120 -0.43 23.86 -5.28
CA ILE A 120 -0.11 22.50 -5.74
C ILE A 120 1.21 22.00 -5.15
N ASN A 121 2.24 22.83 -5.01
CA ASN A 121 3.50 22.44 -4.39
C ASN A 121 3.31 21.98 -2.93
N ASN A 122 2.47 22.68 -2.17
CA ASN A 122 2.13 22.27 -0.81
C ASN A 122 1.39 20.93 -0.78
N LEU A 123 0.42 20.74 -1.68
CA LEU A 123 -0.28 19.45 -1.81
C LEU A 123 0.68 18.33 -2.24
N TYR A 124 1.56 18.60 -3.20
CA TYR A 124 2.54 17.62 -3.67
C TYR A 124 3.44 17.15 -2.52
N LYS A 125 3.96 18.08 -1.71
CA LYS A 125 4.76 17.76 -0.51
C LYS A 125 3.97 16.99 0.55
N LYS A 126 2.69 17.30 0.72
CA LYS A 126 1.79 16.60 1.66
C LYS A 126 1.61 15.13 1.24
N TYR A 127 1.32 14.88 -0.03
CA TYR A 127 0.90 13.55 -0.51
C TYR A 127 2.05 12.66 -0.98
N ILE A 128 3.20 13.19 -1.40
CA ILE A 128 4.29 12.38 -1.96
C ILE A 128 4.75 11.26 -1.02
N LYS A 129 4.79 11.52 0.30
CA LYS A 129 5.24 10.54 1.30
C LYS A 129 4.31 9.32 1.40
N ASP A 130 3.02 9.54 1.23
CA ASP A 130 2.01 8.49 1.33
C ASP A 130 1.76 7.82 -0.02
N CYS A 131 1.93 8.58 -1.11
CA CYS A 131 1.57 8.14 -2.46
C CYS A 131 2.73 7.58 -3.28
N CYS A 132 3.99 7.83 -2.88
CA CYS A 132 5.16 7.38 -3.61
C CYS A 132 6.05 6.49 -2.77
N MET A 133 6.50 5.39 -3.37
CA MET A 133 7.59 4.57 -2.84
C MET A 133 8.61 4.35 -3.94
N CYS A 134 9.80 4.91 -3.79
CA CYS A 134 10.85 4.83 -4.80
C CYS A 134 11.93 3.82 -4.39
N PHE A 135 12.55 3.20 -5.39
CA PHE A 135 13.61 2.21 -5.21
C PHE A 135 14.81 2.59 -6.07
N ILE A 136 16.01 2.38 -5.53
CA ILE A 136 17.27 2.54 -6.27
C ILE A 136 17.69 1.22 -6.93
N ARG A 137 17.38 0.09 -6.28
CA ARG A 137 17.74 -1.26 -6.69
C ARG A 137 16.53 -2.20 -6.55
N PRO A 138 16.41 -3.24 -7.40
CA PRO A 138 17.31 -3.63 -8.48
C PRO A 138 17.20 -2.73 -9.73
N LYS A 139 16.11 -1.98 -9.89
CA LYS A 139 15.91 -1.01 -10.97
C LYS A 139 15.42 0.32 -10.38
N PRO A 140 16.01 1.47 -10.76
CA PRO A 140 15.50 2.77 -10.37
C PRO A 140 14.05 2.96 -10.84
N GLY A 141 13.17 3.37 -9.94
CA GLY A 141 11.77 3.64 -10.24
C GLY A 141 10.96 4.00 -9.01
N CYS A 142 9.75 4.51 -9.23
CA CYS A 142 8.80 4.79 -8.16
C CYS A 142 7.49 4.04 -8.41
N GLU A 143 6.95 3.47 -7.34
CA GLU A 143 5.62 2.88 -7.29
C GLU A 143 4.62 3.95 -6.83
N GLU A 144 3.51 4.05 -7.57
CA GLU A 144 2.40 4.95 -7.29
C GLU A 144 1.33 4.21 -6.49
N LYS A 145 1.19 4.56 -5.21
CA LYS A 145 0.12 4.04 -4.33
C LYS A 145 -1.21 4.75 -4.53
N CYS A 146 -1.18 5.95 -5.10
CA CYS A 146 -2.36 6.80 -5.33
C CYS A 146 -2.56 7.13 -6.83
N PRO A 147 -2.62 6.13 -7.73
CA PRO A 147 -2.62 6.36 -9.19
C PRO A 147 -3.85 7.12 -9.70
N LYS A 148 -4.89 7.30 -8.86
CA LYS A 148 -6.09 8.09 -9.19
C LYS A 148 -5.86 9.61 -9.12
N TYR A 149 -4.83 10.10 -8.45
CA TYR A 149 -4.65 11.55 -8.34
C TYR A 149 -3.21 12.00 -8.15
N PHE A 150 -2.26 11.07 -8.04
CA PHE A 150 -0.87 11.39 -7.79
C PHE A 150 0.05 10.70 -8.78
N LYS A 151 1.01 11.45 -9.34
CA LYS A 151 2.09 10.91 -10.18
C LYS A 151 3.44 11.08 -9.48
N CYS A 152 4.23 10.02 -9.43
CA CYS A 152 5.50 9.98 -8.69
C CYS A 152 6.72 10.37 -9.53
N GLU A 153 6.57 10.65 -10.82
CA GLU A 153 7.69 11.08 -11.67
C GLU A 153 8.19 12.47 -11.24
N LYS A 154 9.52 12.62 -11.10
CA LYS A 154 10.18 13.88 -10.70
C LYS A 154 9.77 15.09 -11.54
N LYS A 155 9.54 14.90 -12.83
CA LYS A 155 9.15 15.98 -13.77
C LYS A 155 7.89 16.73 -13.33
N TYR A 156 6.97 16.05 -12.63
CA TYR A 156 5.74 16.68 -12.17
C TYR A 156 5.92 17.48 -10.88
N TYR A 157 7.12 17.53 -10.30
CA TYR A 157 7.34 18.34 -9.12
C TYR A 157 7.14 19.83 -9.47
N PRO A 158 6.19 20.55 -8.83
CA PRO A 158 5.80 21.89 -9.27
C PRO A 158 6.89 22.95 -9.20
N TYR A 159 7.97 22.70 -8.46
CA TYR A 159 9.07 23.64 -8.28
C TYR A 159 9.69 24.09 -9.61
N ASP A 160 9.88 23.17 -10.56
CA ASP A 160 10.49 23.50 -11.85
C ASP A 160 9.63 24.51 -12.62
N LEU A 161 8.30 24.36 -12.57
CA LEU A 161 7.35 25.32 -13.15
C LEU A 161 7.38 26.66 -12.42
N ILE A 162 7.37 26.64 -11.08
CA ILE A 162 7.45 27.86 -10.25
C ILE A 162 8.71 28.66 -10.57
N SER A 163 9.84 27.97 -10.70
CA SER A 163 11.13 28.57 -11.06
C SER A 163 11.11 29.13 -12.47
N LYS A 164 10.61 28.37 -13.45
CA LYS A 164 10.47 28.81 -14.85
C LYS A 164 9.62 30.07 -15.00
N LEU A 165 8.64 30.25 -14.12
CA LEU A 165 7.71 31.39 -14.09
C LEU A 165 8.24 32.61 -13.32
N ASN A 166 9.43 32.53 -12.72
CA ASN A 166 9.99 33.57 -11.84
C ASN A 166 9.01 34.01 -10.73
N CYS A 167 8.31 33.05 -10.12
CA CYS A 167 7.30 33.34 -9.12
C CYS A 167 7.89 34.03 -7.87
N PRO A 168 7.35 35.19 -7.45
CA PRO A 168 7.86 35.91 -6.29
C PRO A 168 7.67 35.11 -4.99
N ASN A 169 8.62 35.23 -4.05
CA ASN A 169 8.56 34.69 -2.69
C ASN A 169 8.46 33.15 -2.54
N THR A 170 8.81 32.38 -3.58
CA THR A 170 8.87 30.92 -3.49
C THR A 170 10.30 30.46 -3.29
N LYS A 171 10.81 30.53 -2.06
CA LYS A 171 12.04 29.81 -1.72
C LYS A 171 11.73 28.31 -1.78
N PRO A 172 12.55 27.48 -2.47
CA PRO A 172 12.49 26.04 -2.25
C PRO A 172 12.89 25.81 -0.79
N SER A 173 11.94 25.43 0.07
CA SER A 173 12.34 24.97 1.42
C SER A 173 13.14 23.67 1.33
N ASP A 174 12.86 22.85 0.30
CA ASP A 174 13.44 21.51 0.11
C ASP A 174 13.73 21.35 -1.40
N SER A 175 14.88 20.79 -1.77
CA SER A 175 15.19 20.48 -3.17
C SER A 175 14.40 19.26 -3.66
N VAL A 176 14.30 19.10 -4.98
CA VAL A 176 13.69 17.90 -5.60
C VAL A 176 14.37 16.64 -5.06
N GLU A 177 15.70 16.67 -4.93
CA GLU A 177 16.51 15.57 -4.42
C GLU A 177 16.14 15.21 -2.98
N GLU A 178 15.92 16.20 -2.11
CA GLU A 178 15.61 15.97 -0.70
C GLU A 178 14.23 15.31 -0.52
N ILE A 179 13.22 15.82 -1.23
CA ILE A 179 11.87 15.25 -1.20
C ILE A 179 11.91 13.80 -1.70
N PHE A 180 12.57 13.55 -2.84
CA PHE A 180 12.64 12.22 -3.41
C PHE A 180 13.49 11.27 -2.56
N LYS A 181 14.53 11.75 -1.89
CA LYS A 181 15.30 10.98 -0.91
C LYS A 181 14.42 10.48 0.24
N SER A 182 13.45 11.29 0.69
CA SER A 182 12.54 10.91 1.78
C SER A 182 11.60 9.76 1.45
N VAL A 183 11.31 9.53 0.16
CA VAL A 183 10.44 8.45 -0.32
C VAL A 183 11.19 7.32 -1.01
N THR A 184 12.52 7.40 -1.06
CA THR A 184 13.36 6.38 -1.67
C THR A 184 13.84 5.39 -0.62
N LEU A 185 13.46 4.13 -0.78
CA LEU A 185 13.98 3.02 -0.01
C LEU A 185 15.31 2.57 -0.61
N ASP A 186 16.37 2.65 0.19
CA ASP A 186 17.57 1.88 -0.10
C ASP A 186 17.28 0.43 0.23
N HIS A 187 17.22 -0.40 -0.81
CA HIS A 187 16.95 -1.83 -0.71
C HIS A 187 17.96 -2.54 0.21
N THR A 188 19.14 -1.95 0.48
CA THR A 188 20.08 -2.44 1.50
C THR A 188 19.53 -2.33 2.91
N VAL A 189 18.81 -1.26 3.27
CA VAL A 189 18.16 -1.11 4.59
C VAL A 189 16.96 -2.05 4.70
N VAL A 190 16.16 -2.18 3.65
CA VAL A 190 15.02 -3.12 3.62
C VAL A 190 15.51 -4.58 3.69
N ILE A 191 16.50 -4.96 2.87
CA ILE A 191 17.14 -6.28 2.95
C ILE A 191 17.78 -6.48 4.30
N THR A 192 18.48 -5.51 4.88
CA THR A 192 19.11 -5.67 6.20
C THR A 192 18.05 -5.87 7.28
N SER A 193 16.95 -5.09 7.27
CA SER A 193 15.82 -5.29 8.21
C SER A 193 15.10 -6.62 8.02
N GLN A 194 14.96 -7.08 6.77
CA GLN A 194 14.37 -8.37 6.44
C GLN A 194 15.35 -9.52 6.74
N ILE A 195 16.65 -9.34 6.57
CA ILE A 195 17.71 -10.29 6.95
C ILE A 195 17.83 -10.35 8.47
N GLU A 196 17.71 -9.24 9.20
CA GLU A 196 17.59 -9.23 10.66
C GLU A 196 16.31 -9.97 11.10
N SER A 197 15.21 -9.80 10.36
CA SER A 197 13.98 -10.57 10.55
C SER A 197 14.07 -12.05 10.12
N LEU A 198 14.88 -12.40 9.11
CA LEU A 198 15.05 -13.77 8.59
C LEU A 198 16.14 -14.54 9.37
N ASN A 199 17.12 -13.83 9.92
CA ASN A 199 18.07 -14.33 10.91
C ASN A 199 17.38 -14.54 12.26
N SER A 200 16.18 -14.00 12.44
CA SER A 200 15.19 -14.47 13.41
C SER A 200 14.41 -15.67 12.84
N CYS A 201 15.09 -16.81 12.74
CA CYS A 201 14.49 -18.14 12.80
C CYS A 201 13.63 -18.61 11.59
N ASN A 202 14.29 -19.01 10.49
CA ASN A 202 13.63 -19.70 9.37
C ASN A 202 13.51 -21.22 9.60
N GLY A 203 12.55 -21.63 10.43
CA GLY A 203 12.13 -23.03 10.54
C GLY A 203 10.78 -23.15 11.26
N PHE A 204 9.96 -24.13 10.85
CA PHE A 204 8.66 -24.47 11.49
C PHE A 204 8.78 -24.71 13.02
N MET A 205 10.00 -24.86 13.53
CA MET A 205 10.34 -25.12 14.94
C MET A 205 10.45 -23.86 15.82
N CYS A 206 10.27 -22.65 15.27
CA CYS A 206 10.56 -21.40 15.99
C CYS A 206 9.36 -20.71 16.66
N GLU A 207 8.17 -21.32 16.66
CA GLU A 207 7.09 -20.83 17.52
C GLU A 207 7.39 -21.17 18.99
N PRO A 208 7.22 -20.23 19.94
CA PRO A 208 7.34 -20.51 21.37
C PRO A 208 6.54 -21.75 21.78
N PHE A 209 5.35 -21.91 21.19
CA PHE A 209 4.49 -23.08 21.35
C PHE A 209 5.20 -24.39 21.02
N TYR A 210 5.91 -24.47 19.88
CA TYR A 210 6.58 -25.69 19.45
C TYR A 210 7.81 -26.03 20.30
N LYS A 211 8.53 -25.02 20.83
CA LYS A 211 9.64 -25.21 21.77
C LYS A 211 9.17 -25.92 23.06
N TYR A 212 8.02 -25.51 23.60
CA TYR A 212 7.41 -26.18 24.76
C TYR A 212 6.79 -27.52 24.39
N LEU A 213 6.21 -27.64 23.19
CA LEU A 213 5.59 -28.85 22.67
C LEU A 213 6.62 -29.98 22.44
N SER A 214 7.79 -29.66 21.89
CA SER A 214 8.89 -30.62 21.67
C SER A 214 9.46 -31.16 22.98
N PHE A 215 9.53 -30.31 24.02
CA PHE A 215 9.95 -30.75 25.35
C PHE A 215 8.89 -31.66 26.00
N GLY A 216 7.60 -31.32 25.84
CA GLY A 216 6.48 -32.12 26.31
C GLY A 216 6.43 -33.52 25.68
N PHE A 217 6.58 -33.61 24.35
CA PHE A 217 6.59 -34.91 23.65
C PHE A 217 7.80 -35.77 24.02
N SER A 218 8.96 -35.17 24.29
CA SER A 218 10.15 -35.90 24.74
C SER A 218 9.93 -36.56 26.11
N LEU A 219 9.30 -35.84 27.06
CA LEU A 219 8.93 -36.40 28.36
C LEU A 219 7.88 -37.52 28.23
N LEU A 220 6.84 -37.32 27.42
CA LEU A 220 5.80 -38.33 27.20
C LEU A 220 6.36 -39.62 26.57
N GLY A 221 7.31 -39.50 25.65
CA GLY A 221 8.00 -40.64 25.05
C GLY A 221 8.76 -41.49 26.08
N VAL A 222 9.47 -40.84 27.01
CA VAL A 222 10.19 -41.53 28.10
C VAL A 222 9.20 -42.26 29.02
N PHE A 223 8.11 -41.61 29.43
CA PHE A 223 7.08 -42.26 30.25
C PHE A 223 6.40 -43.43 29.54
N PHE A 224 6.15 -43.33 28.24
CA PHE A 224 5.58 -44.42 27.45
C PHE A 224 6.51 -45.63 27.37
N ILE A 225 7.81 -45.40 27.15
CA ILE A 225 8.83 -46.45 27.16
C ILE A 225 8.92 -47.11 28.54
N LEU A 226 8.94 -46.33 29.63
CA LEU A 226 8.92 -46.86 31.00
C LEU A 226 7.65 -47.66 31.30
N PHE A 227 6.48 -47.22 30.79
CA PHE A 227 5.22 -47.95 30.92
C PHE A 227 5.23 -49.28 30.14
N LEU A 228 5.78 -49.30 28.93
CA LEU A 228 5.98 -50.53 28.17
C LEU A 228 6.92 -51.49 28.91
N PHE A 229 8.04 -51.01 29.44
CA PHE A 229 8.93 -51.83 30.26
C PHE A 229 8.23 -52.33 31.52
N TYR A 230 7.50 -51.49 32.25
CA TYR A 230 6.73 -51.91 33.43
C TYR A 230 5.71 -53.01 33.10
N LYS A 231 4.99 -52.88 31.99
CA LYS A 231 4.00 -53.86 31.53
C LYS A 231 4.67 -55.16 31.04
N VAL A 232 5.84 -55.06 30.40
CA VAL A 232 6.66 -56.21 29.99
C VAL A 232 7.25 -56.91 31.22
N THR A 233 7.74 -56.18 32.23
CA THR A 233 8.28 -56.75 33.49
C THR A 233 7.20 -57.45 34.31
N LYS A 234 5.95 -56.96 34.31
CA LYS A 234 4.81 -57.70 34.91
C LYS A 234 4.47 -59.01 34.17
N LYS A 235 4.75 -59.09 32.86
CA LYS A 235 4.57 -60.33 32.07
C LYS A 235 5.83 -61.20 32.00
N CYS A 236 7.01 -60.64 32.28
CA CYS A 236 8.29 -61.33 32.23
C CYS A 236 8.66 -61.83 33.63
N LEU A 237 7.81 -62.70 34.16
CA LEU A 237 8.15 -63.56 35.29
C LEU A 237 8.62 -64.96 34.83
N PHE A 238 8.99 -65.12 33.56
CA PHE A 238 9.49 -66.40 33.06
C PHE A 238 10.68 -66.20 32.10
N PHE A 239 11.88 -66.28 32.71
CA PHE A 239 13.20 -66.54 32.14
C PHE A 239 13.74 -65.64 30.99
N ARG A 240 14.84 -64.91 31.30
CA ARG A 240 15.83 -64.24 30.41
C ARG A 240 15.81 -62.70 30.26
N CYS A 241 15.35 -61.92 31.25
CA CYS A 241 15.42 -60.46 31.16
C CYS A 241 16.75 -59.81 31.63
N LYS A 242 17.64 -60.54 32.33
CA LYS A 242 18.89 -59.95 32.89
C LYS A 242 19.98 -59.69 31.84
N THR A 243 20.07 -60.51 30.80
CA THR A 243 21.15 -60.41 29.80
C THR A 243 20.92 -59.24 28.82
N PHE A 244 19.66 -58.95 28.50
CA PHE A 244 19.31 -57.89 27.54
C PHE A 244 19.51 -56.48 28.11
N MET A 245 19.24 -56.29 29.41
CA MET A 245 19.42 -54.99 30.06
C MET A 245 20.92 -54.63 30.22
N LEU A 246 21.77 -55.61 30.52
CA LEU A 246 23.23 -55.43 30.58
C LEU A 246 23.84 -55.11 29.21
N LEU A 247 23.37 -55.76 28.13
CA LEU A 247 23.80 -55.47 26.77
C LEU A 247 23.39 -54.06 26.32
N PHE A 248 22.19 -53.60 26.70
CA PHE A 248 21.71 -52.27 26.35
C PHE A 248 22.46 -51.16 27.10
N ILE A 249 22.78 -51.38 28.39
CA ILE A 249 23.59 -50.43 29.18
C ILE A 249 25.04 -50.36 28.65
N LEU A 250 25.63 -51.49 28.25
CA LEU A 250 26.97 -51.52 27.65
C LEU A 250 27.01 -50.84 26.27
N PHE A 251 25.96 -51.01 25.44
CA PHE A 251 25.87 -50.36 24.13
C PHE A 251 25.77 -48.83 24.23
N PHE A 252 25.09 -48.31 25.26
CA PHE A 252 25.04 -46.86 25.51
C PHE A 252 26.31 -46.30 26.17
N ALA A 253 27.02 -47.08 26.99
CA ALA A 253 28.30 -46.67 27.58
C ALA A 253 29.42 -46.50 26.53
N GLN A 254 29.36 -47.26 25.42
CA GLN A 254 30.32 -47.17 24.32
C GLN A 254 30.11 -45.98 23.37
N ILE A 255 28.92 -45.37 23.39
CA ILE A 255 28.57 -44.19 22.58
C ILE A 255 29.01 -42.87 23.25
N HIS A 256 29.59 -42.92 24.45
CA HIS A 256 29.94 -41.73 25.25
C HIS A 256 31.32 -41.75 25.92
N SER A 257 32.29 -42.48 25.35
CA SER A 257 33.71 -42.21 25.63
C SER A 257 34.33 -41.51 24.41
N PRO A 258 35.16 -40.47 24.63
CA PRO A 258 35.67 -39.58 23.57
C PRO A 258 36.50 -40.30 22.50
#